data_AF-A0A8S9ZB74-F1
#
_entry.id   AF-A0A8S9ZB74-F1
#
_cell.length_a   1.000
_cell.length_b   1.000
_cell.length_c   1.000
_cell.angle_alpha   90.00
_cell.angle_beta   90.00
_cell.angle_gamma   90.00
#
_symmetry.space_group_name_H-M   'P 1'
#
loop_
_entity.id
_entity.type
_entity.pdbx_description
1 polymer ?
#
loop_
_entity_poly.entity_id
_entity_poly.type
_entity_poly.pdbx_seq_one_letter_code
_entity_poly.pdbx_strand_id
1 'polypeptide(L)'
;MAEHCEAILSSGLEELSIADTSFDPTPQPILFTDHVNNTEFRQYRDEEDLQRIIPLISKDLSEPYSIYTYRYFIYQWPKLCLLAFCKDECVGTIVCKLEPFATNLLRGYIAMLVVKEGHRRKGIGSRLVQLAVDLMIENKCDEVTLETEITNLSALALYEQLGFCRYKRLLRYYLNGVDAFRLKLWLTPRAVNGWL
;
A
#
# COMPACT_ATOMS: atom_id res chain seq x y z
N MET A 1 -10.61 -7.86 11.31
CA MET A 1 -9.57 -7.85 10.26
C MET A 1 -9.37 -9.19 9.57
N ALA A 2 -9.24 -10.30 10.33
CA ALA A 2 -9.35 -11.66 9.76
C ALA A 2 -10.62 -11.79 8.90
N GLU A 3 -11.78 -11.33 9.36
CA GLU A 3 -13.02 -11.38 8.57
C GLU A 3 -13.07 -10.46 7.32
N HIS A 4 -12.32 -9.35 7.25
CA HIS A 4 -12.33 -8.47 6.06
C HIS A 4 -11.31 -8.93 5.02
N CYS A 5 -10.13 -9.42 5.47
CA CYS A 5 -9.22 -10.16 4.60
C CYS A 5 -9.80 -11.52 4.18
N GLU A 6 -10.48 -12.26 5.06
CA GLU A 6 -11.17 -13.51 4.76
C GLU A 6 -12.42 -13.27 3.91
N ALA A 7 -13.12 -12.14 4.01
CA ALA A 7 -14.19 -11.80 3.07
C ALA A 7 -13.63 -11.49 1.67
N ILE A 8 -12.49 -10.78 1.59
CA ILE A 8 -11.79 -10.50 0.32
C ILE A 8 -11.19 -11.80 -0.28
N LEU A 9 -10.68 -12.70 0.56
CA LEU A 9 -10.16 -14.00 0.14
C LEU A 9 -11.30 -14.97 -0.22
N SER A 10 -12.40 -15.02 0.55
CA SER A 10 -13.52 -15.94 0.28
C SER A 10 -14.36 -15.52 -0.93
N SER A 11 -14.45 -14.22 -1.25
CA SER A 11 -15.10 -13.76 -2.48
C SER A 11 -14.20 -13.77 -3.72
N GLY A 12 -12.88 -13.94 -3.55
CA GLY A 12 -11.88 -13.77 -4.62
C GLY A 12 -11.08 -15.02 -4.98
N LEU A 13 -11.22 -16.12 -4.23
CA LEU A 13 -10.45 -17.35 -4.45
C LEU A 13 -11.09 -18.34 -5.45
N GLU A 14 -12.38 -18.20 -5.79
CA GLU A 14 -13.04 -19.11 -6.75
C GLU A 14 -12.83 -18.74 -8.23
N GLU A 15 -12.23 -17.59 -8.54
CA GLU A 15 -11.91 -17.16 -9.91
C GLU A 15 -10.44 -16.72 -10.09
N LEU A 16 -9.51 -17.28 -9.30
CA LEU A 16 -8.09 -17.20 -9.66
C LEU A 16 -7.81 -18.14 -10.84
N SER A 17 -8.28 -17.78 -12.04
CA SER A 17 -7.58 -18.23 -13.24
C SER A 17 -6.19 -17.62 -13.15
N ILE A 18 -5.18 -18.48 -12.96
CA ILE A 18 -3.77 -18.14 -13.08
C ILE A 18 -3.56 -17.83 -14.57
N ALA A 19 -4.10 -16.71 -15.05
CA ALA A 19 -3.82 -16.19 -16.35
C ALA A 19 -2.47 -15.49 -16.24
N ASP A 20 -1.43 -16.22 -16.62
CA ASP A 20 -0.11 -15.75 -17.05
C ASP A 20 0.15 -14.24 -16.83
N THR A 21 0.42 -13.85 -15.59
CA THR A 21 1.29 -12.69 -15.37
C THR A 21 2.68 -13.16 -15.75
N SER A 22 2.97 -13.10 -17.06
CA SER A 22 4.29 -13.37 -17.60
C SER A 22 5.30 -12.61 -16.76
N PHE A 23 6.21 -13.35 -16.10
CA PHE A 23 7.40 -12.78 -15.50
C PHE A 23 8.04 -11.88 -16.56
N ASP A 24 8.06 -10.57 -16.30
CA ASP A 24 8.76 -9.63 -17.15
C ASP A 24 10.21 -9.57 -16.65
N PRO A 25 11.15 -10.20 -17.36
CA PRO A 25 12.55 -10.26 -16.94
C PRO A 25 13.25 -8.90 -17.03
N THR A 26 12.60 -7.86 -17.58
CA THR A 26 13.24 -6.55 -17.66
C THR A 26 13.43 -5.93 -16.26
N PRO A 27 14.62 -5.34 -16.00
CA PRO A 27 14.81 -4.56 -14.79
C PRO A 27 13.74 -3.48 -14.71
N GLN A 28 12.92 -3.50 -13.65
CA GLN A 28 11.92 -2.47 -13.44
C GLN A 28 12.63 -1.12 -13.32
N PRO A 29 12.17 -0.09 -14.04
CA PRO A 29 12.83 1.20 -14.04
C PRO A 29 12.84 1.80 -12.64
N ILE A 30 13.92 2.52 -12.32
CA ILE A 30 13.96 3.35 -11.12
C ILE A 30 12.95 4.48 -11.32
N LEU A 31 11.95 4.53 -10.43
CA LEU A 31 10.92 5.56 -10.43
C LEU A 31 11.47 6.88 -9.86
N PHE A 32 12.37 6.79 -8.89
CA PHE A 32 12.96 7.94 -8.23
C PHE A 32 14.28 7.58 -7.54
N THR A 33 15.22 8.53 -7.54
CA THR A 33 16.47 8.43 -6.78
C THR A 33 16.58 9.61 -5.83
N ASP A 34 16.67 9.32 -4.53
CA ASP A 34 17.07 10.27 -3.51
C ASP A 34 18.59 10.26 -3.35
N HIS A 35 19.26 11.21 -3.99
CA HIS A 35 20.73 11.33 -3.90
C HIS A 35 21.23 11.72 -2.50
N VAL A 36 20.39 12.36 -1.67
CA VAL A 36 20.79 12.78 -0.32
C VAL A 36 20.85 11.57 0.61
N ASN A 37 19.86 10.68 0.51
CA ASN A 37 19.80 9.46 1.33
C ASN A 37 20.34 8.22 0.61
N ASN A 38 20.88 8.37 -0.60
CA ASN A 38 21.32 7.27 -1.47
C ASN A 38 20.27 6.16 -1.57
N THR A 39 19.02 6.54 -1.78
CA THR A 39 17.86 5.64 -1.81
C THR A 39 17.21 5.63 -3.18
N GLU A 40 17.04 4.45 -3.76
CA GLU A 40 16.37 4.23 -5.05
C GLU A 40 15.00 3.60 -4.83
N PHE A 41 14.03 4.00 -5.63
CA PHE A 41 12.65 3.54 -5.53
C PHE A 41 12.25 2.86 -6.84
N ARG A 42 11.72 1.64 -6.76
CA ARG A 42 11.29 0.88 -7.94
C ARG A 42 10.07 0.03 -7.66
N GLN A 43 9.42 -0.43 -8.72
CA GLN A 43 8.32 -1.40 -8.62
C GLN A 43 8.83 -2.77 -8.19
N TYR A 44 7.93 -3.55 -7.59
CA TYR A 44 8.12 -4.98 -7.34
C TYR A 44 8.45 -5.70 -8.64
N ARG A 45 9.44 -6.60 -8.59
CA ARG A 45 9.90 -7.37 -9.74
C ARG A 45 9.44 -8.83 -9.69
N ASP A 46 9.79 -9.54 -8.62
CA ASP A 46 9.63 -10.99 -8.54
C ASP A 46 9.66 -11.51 -7.09
N GLU A 47 9.57 -12.83 -6.93
CA GLU A 47 9.58 -13.51 -5.63
C GLU A 47 10.84 -13.21 -4.78
N GLU A 48 11.95 -12.77 -5.37
CA GLU A 48 13.13 -12.33 -4.65
C GLU A 48 12.83 -11.03 -3.84
N ASP A 49 11.99 -10.15 -4.38
CA ASP A 49 11.47 -8.98 -3.66
C ASP A 49 10.48 -9.40 -2.58
N LEU A 50 9.64 -10.41 -2.85
CA LEU A 50 8.70 -10.92 -1.86
C LEU A 50 9.44 -11.42 -0.60
N GLN A 51 10.54 -12.16 -0.81
CA GLN A 51 11.42 -12.63 0.27
C GLN A 51 12.06 -11.48 1.07
N ARG A 52 12.26 -10.31 0.45
CA ARG A 52 12.80 -9.10 1.13
C ARG A 52 11.75 -8.36 1.93
N ILE A 53 10.52 -8.24 1.42
CA ILE A 53 9.47 -7.44 2.08
C ILE A 53 8.79 -8.17 3.23
N ILE A 54 8.66 -9.50 3.19
CA ILE A 54 8.03 -10.29 4.27
C ILE A 54 8.69 -10.02 5.64
N PRO A 55 10.01 -10.15 5.82
CA PRO A 55 10.64 -9.90 7.11
C PRO A 55 10.59 -8.43 7.53
N LEU A 56 10.53 -7.51 6.57
CA LEU A 56 10.38 -6.08 6.84
C LEU A 56 8.98 -5.79 7.40
N ILE A 57 7.94 -6.36 6.78
CA ILE A 57 6.54 -6.15 7.15
C ILE A 57 6.20 -6.85 8.47
N SER A 58 6.59 -8.11 8.63
CA SER A 58 6.26 -8.90 9.83
C SER A 58 6.90 -8.37 11.11
N LYS A 59 7.99 -7.60 10.99
CA LYS A 59 8.66 -6.96 12.13
C LYS A 59 7.93 -5.69 12.60
N ASP A 60 7.38 -4.92 11.67
CA ASP A 60 6.95 -3.55 11.92
C ASP A 60 5.42 -3.36 11.95
N LEU A 61 4.63 -4.31 11.42
CA LEU A 61 3.17 -4.26 11.46
C LEU A 61 2.60 -5.15 12.57
N SER A 62 1.50 -4.69 13.20
CA SER A 62 0.86 -5.34 14.34
C SER A 62 0.05 -6.58 13.97
N GLU A 63 -0.27 -6.80 12.69
CA GLU A 63 -1.06 -7.95 12.22
C GLU A 63 -0.19 -8.99 11.49
N PRO A 64 -0.33 -10.28 11.83
CA PRO A 64 0.35 -11.35 11.10
C PRO A 64 -0.36 -11.58 9.75
N TYR A 65 0.29 -11.21 8.65
CA TYR A 65 -0.19 -11.52 7.31
C TYR A 65 0.27 -12.90 6.84
N SER A 66 -0.65 -13.67 6.25
CA SER A 66 -0.31 -14.93 5.58
C SER A 66 0.41 -14.67 4.26
N ILE A 67 1.19 -15.65 3.76
CA ILE A 67 1.81 -15.57 2.43
C ILE A 67 0.79 -15.31 1.31
N TYR A 68 -0.44 -15.84 1.47
CA TYR A 68 -1.53 -15.65 0.51
C TYR A 68 -1.96 -14.19 0.41
N THR A 69 -1.94 -13.46 1.52
CA THR A 69 -2.28 -12.03 1.52
C THR A 69 -1.27 -11.24 0.70
N TYR A 70 0.03 -11.47 0.85
CA TYR A 70 1.04 -10.79 0.03
C TYR A 70 0.86 -11.11 -1.46
N ARG A 71 0.70 -12.40 -1.80
CA ARG A 71 0.54 -12.86 -3.18
C ARG A 71 -0.71 -12.31 -3.85
N TYR A 72 -1.81 -12.19 -3.11
CA TYR A 72 -3.04 -11.56 -3.61
C TYR A 72 -2.77 -10.15 -4.16
N PHE A 73 -2.10 -9.29 -3.38
CA PHE A 73 -1.77 -7.93 -3.83
C PHE A 73 -0.77 -7.92 -4.98
N ILE A 74 0.30 -8.70 -4.85
CA ILE A 74 1.44 -8.64 -5.76
C ILE A 74 1.12 -9.22 -7.13
N TYR A 75 0.32 -10.28 -7.21
CA TYR A 75 -0.05 -10.87 -8.50
C TYR A 75 -1.10 -10.03 -9.24
N GLN A 76 -1.99 -9.35 -8.51
CA GLN A 76 -3.04 -8.53 -9.14
C GLN A 76 -2.57 -7.09 -9.43
N TRP A 77 -1.72 -6.51 -8.57
CA TRP A 77 -1.23 -5.14 -8.70
C TRP A 77 0.29 -5.01 -8.47
N PRO A 78 1.14 -5.75 -9.19
CA PRO A 78 2.60 -5.70 -8.99
C PRO A 78 3.16 -4.28 -9.20
N LYS A 79 2.57 -3.55 -10.16
CA LYS A 79 2.96 -2.17 -10.49
C LYS A 79 2.64 -1.15 -9.38
N LEU A 80 1.72 -1.47 -8.47
CA LEU A 80 1.37 -0.61 -7.33
C LEU A 80 2.08 -1.03 -6.02
N CYS A 81 2.96 -2.04 -6.10
CA CYS A 81 3.82 -2.44 -5.01
C CYS A 81 5.22 -1.86 -5.26
N LEU A 82 5.69 -0.98 -4.37
CA LEU A 82 6.97 -0.28 -4.54
C LEU A 82 7.93 -0.60 -3.40
N LEU A 83 9.21 -0.69 -3.73
CA LEU A 83 10.29 -0.93 -2.80
C LEU A 83 11.27 0.25 -2.82
N ALA A 84 11.84 0.55 -1.66
CA ALA A 84 12.91 1.52 -1.48
C ALA A 84 14.20 0.79 -1.09
N PHE A 85 15.27 1.04 -1.83
CA PHE A 85 16.57 0.40 -1.67
C PHE A 85 17.63 1.44 -1.29
N CYS A 86 18.35 1.20 -0.20
CA CYS A 86 19.56 1.93 0.13
C CYS A 86 20.75 1.03 -0.20
N LYS A 87 21.44 1.32 -1.31
CA LYS A 87 22.37 0.36 -1.94
C LYS A 87 21.61 -0.94 -2.26
N ASP A 88 22.06 -2.10 -1.77
CA ASP A 88 21.41 -3.40 -2.02
C ASP A 88 20.39 -3.79 -0.94
N GLU A 89 20.21 -2.96 0.09
CA GLU A 89 19.31 -3.26 1.20
C GLU A 89 17.90 -2.71 0.92
N CYS A 90 16.88 -3.56 0.99
CA CYS A 90 15.48 -3.12 1.00
C CYS A 90 15.17 -2.48 2.36
N VAL A 91 14.94 -1.17 2.36
CA VAL A 91 14.75 -0.35 3.57
C VAL A 91 13.31 0.17 3.72
N GLY A 92 12.47 -0.01 2.71
CA GLY A 92 11.06 0.38 2.76
C GLY A 92 10.25 -0.30 1.67
N THR A 93 8.95 -0.44 1.94
CA THR A 93 7.99 -0.99 0.97
C THR A 93 6.62 -0.39 1.18
N ILE A 94 5.86 -0.28 0.08
CA ILE A 94 4.44 0.02 0.08
C ILE A 94 3.72 -0.99 -0.80
N VAL A 95 2.63 -1.56 -0.30
CA VAL A 95 1.79 -2.54 -1.01
C VAL A 95 0.40 -1.94 -1.16
N CYS A 96 -0.06 -1.83 -2.40
CA CYS A 96 -1.32 -1.19 -2.72
C CYS A 96 -2.15 -2.02 -3.71
N LYS A 97 -3.43 -1.67 -3.82
CA LYS A 97 -4.33 -2.13 -4.89
C LYS A 97 -5.15 -0.98 -5.48
N LEU A 98 -5.76 -1.24 -6.63
CA LEU A 98 -6.69 -0.32 -7.30
C LEU A 98 -7.87 -1.11 -7.85
N GLU A 99 -9.09 -0.81 -7.39
CA GLU A 99 -10.29 -1.57 -7.76
C GLU A 99 -11.52 -0.66 -7.92
N PRO A 100 -12.53 -1.08 -8.71
CA PRO A 100 -13.82 -0.41 -8.74
C PRO A 100 -14.50 -0.45 -7.37
N PHE A 101 -15.11 0.66 -6.94
CA PHE A 101 -15.88 0.70 -5.68
C PHE A 101 -17.31 1.24 -5.85
N ALA A 102 -17.61 1.83 -7.00
CA ALA A 102 -18.93 2.31 -7.42
C ALA A 102 -18.97 2.39 -8.94
N THR A 103 -20.14 2.68 -9.51
CA THR A 103 -20.31 2.83 -10.95
C THR A 103 -19.34 3.87 -11.51
N ASN A 104 -18.42 3.43 -12.37
CA ASN A 104 -17.40 4.25 -13.02
C ASN A 104 -16.42 4.99 -12.06
N LEU A 105 -16.24 4.49 -10.83
CA LEU A 105 -15.26 5.06 -9.89
C LEU A 105 -14.25 4.02 -9.41
N LEU A 106 -12.97 4.41 -9.39
CA LEU A 106 -11.86 3.58 -8.94
C LEU A 106 -11.31 4.07 -7.60
N ARG A 107 -10.99 3.14 -6.71
CA ARG A 107 -10.40 3.41 -5.40
C ARG A 107 -9.06 2.71 -5.27
N GLY A 108 -8.05 3.51 -4.92
CA GLY A 108 -6.77 3.04 -4.44
C GLY A 108 -6.86 2.65 -2.97
N TYR A 109 -6.13 1.61 -2.59
CA TYR A 109 -6.03 1.20 -1.20
C TYR A 109 -4.56 0.92 -0.85
N ILE A 110 -4.07 1.59 0.19
CA ILE A 110 -2.74 1.34 0.75
C ILE A 110 -2.90 0.29 1.85
N ALA A 111 -2.48 -0.93 1.55
CA ALA A 111 -2.63 -2.07 2.45
C ALA A 111 -1.52 -2.10 3.50
N MET A 112 -0.29 -1.85 3.08
CA MET A 112 0.90 -1.97 3.93
C MET A 112 1.88 -0.87 3.55
N LEU A 113 2.45 -0.21 4.56
CA LEU A 113 3.56 0.73 4.39
C LEU A 113 4.53 0.50 5.54
N VAL A 114 5.78 0.18 5.20
CA VAL A 114 6.84 0.00 6.20
C VAL A 114 8.12 0.68 5.74
N VAL A 115 8.81 1.31 6.69
CA VAL A 115 10.17 1.82 6.53
C VAL A 115 10.98 1.31 7.72
N LYS A 116 12.11 0.66 7.43
CA LYS A 116 13.04 0.12 8.43
C LYS A 116 13.44 1.21 9.41
N GLU A 117 13.43 0.92 10.71
CA GLU A 117 13.61 1.89 11.80
C GLU A 117 14.78 2.88 11.61
N GLY A 118 15.99 2.38 11.29
CA GLY A 118 17.18 3.23 11.05
C GLY A 118 17.14 4.09 9.76
N HIS A 119 16.10 3.92 8.95
CA HIS A 119 15.85 4.66 7.72
C HIS A 119 14.59 5.55 7.82
N ARG A 120 13.90 5.56 8.97
CA ARG A 120 12.76 6.45 9.20
C ARG A 120 13.20 7.92 9.29
N ARG A 121 12.23 8.83 9.15
CA ARG A 121 12.42 10.30 9.22
C ARG A 121 13.35 10.89 8.13
N LYS A 122 13.67 10.11 7.09
CA LYS A 122 14.44 10.53 5.90
C LYS A 122 13.55 10.82 4.68
N GLY A 123 12.23 10.93 4.85
CA GLY A 123 11.28 11.17 3.76
C GLY A 123 10.91 9.94 2.91
N ILE A 124 11.50 8.76 3.17
CA ILE A 124 11.25 7.52 2.41
C ILE A 124 9.76 7.14 2.41
N GLY A 125 9.10 7.15 3.56
CA GLY A 125 7.67 6.82 3.66
C GLY A 125 6.81 7.78 2.85
N SER A 126 7.08 9.09 2.92
CA SER A 126 6.37 10.10 2.13
C SER A 126 6.57 9.89 0.63
N ARG A 127 7.80 9.56 0.22
CA ARG A 127 8.12 9.30 -1.19
C ARG A 127 7.42 8.05 -1.71
N LEU A 128 7.38 6.95 -0.93
CA LEU A 128 6.66 5.73 -1.29
C LEU A 128 5.17 6.00 -1.50
N VAL A 129 4.53 6.74 -0.57
CA VAL A 129 3.11 7.09 -0.69
C VAL A 129 2.87 7.98 -1.91
N GLN A 130 3.70 9.00 -2.13
CA GLN A 130 3.54 9.90 -3.28
C GLN A 130 3.65 9.12 -4.60
N LEU A 131 4.68 8.29 -4.78
CA LEU A 131 4.87 7.50 -6.00
C LEU A 131 3.69 6.53 -6.23
N ALA A 132 3.20 5.88 -5.17
CA ALA A 132 2.06 4.98 -5.29
C ALA A 132 0.78 5.73 -5.68
N VAL A 133 0.54 6.91 -5.09
CA VAL A 133 -0.60 7.77 -5.43
C VAL A 133 -0.49 8.30 -6.86
N ASP A 134 0.70 8.70 -7.31
CA ASP A 134 0.94 9.16 -8.69
C ASP A 134 0.61 8.04 -9.69
N LEU A 135 1.08 6.81 -9.44
CA LEU A 135 0.73 5.64 -10.26
C LEU A 135 -0.78 5.35 -10.23
N MET A 136 -1.45 5.50 -9.08
CA MET A 136 -2.91 5.36 -9.00
C MET A 136 -3.63 6.43 -9.83
N ILE A 137 -3.18 7.69 -9.79
CA ILE A 137 -3.74 8.80 -10.58
C ILE A 137 -3.58 8.52 -12.07
N GLU A 138 -2.41 8.05 -12.50
CA GLU A 138 -2.16 7.64 -13.89
C GLU A 138 -3.17 6.57 -14.35
N ASN A 139 -3.54 5.68 -13.45
CA ASN A 139 -4.55 4.62 -13.63
C ASN A 139 -5.99 5.06 -13.28
N LYS A 140 -6.29 6.37 -13.31
CA LYS A 140 -7.63 6.95 -13.17
C LYS A 140 -8.29 6.72 -11.81
N CYS A 141 -7.51 6.57 -10.76
CA CYS A 141 -8.00 6.51 -9.39
C CYS A 141 -8.74 7.80 -9.00
N ASP A 142 -9.91 7.65 -8.36
CA ASP A 142 -10.74 8.76 -7.91
C ASP A 142 -10.50 9.10 -6.43
N GLU A 143 -10.10 8.12 -5.62
CA GLU A 143 -9.74 8.31 -4.22
C GLU A 143 -8.82 7.21 -3.69
N VAL A 144 -8.01 7.55 -2.69
CA VAL A 144 -7.13 6.59 -2.00
C VAL A 144 -7.55 6.47 -0.55
N THR A 145 -7.58 5.24 -0.03
CA THR A 145 -7.98 4.94 1.35
C THR A 145 -6.97 4.05 2.04
N LEU A 146 -6.94 4.14 3.37
CA LEU A 146 -6.17 3.25 4.25
C LEU A 146 -6.71 3.31 5.68
N GLU A 147 -6.30 2.36 6.50
CA GLU A 147 -6.52 2.39 7.95
C GLU A 147 -5.20 2.45 8.71
N THR A 148 -5.21 3.17 9.83
CA THR A 148 -4.10 3.18 10.78
C THR A 148 -4.62 3.21 12.21
N GLU A 149 -3.89 2.59 13.15
CA GLU A 149 -4.21 2.64 14.57
C GLU A 149 -4.31 4.10 15.04
N ILE A 150 -5.30 4.41 15.87
CA ILE A 150 -5.46 5.77 16.41
C ILE A 150 -4.24 6.23 17.24
N THR A 151 -3.47 5.27 17.75
CA THR A 151 -2.24 5.45 18.53
C THR A 151 -1.00 5.65 17.65
N ASN A 152 -1.06 5.35 16.35
CA ASN A 152 0.07 5.49 15.43
C ASN A 152 0.21 6.95 14.95
N LEU A 153 0.64 7.82 15.88
CA LEU A 153 0.79 9.25 15.63
C LEU A 153 1.75 9.56 14.49
N SER A 154 2.78 8.73 14.28
CA SER A 154 3.73 8.91 13.17
C SER A 154 3.08 8.66 11.81
N ALA A 155 2.25 7.62 11.67
CA ALA A 155 1.53 7.35 10.44
C ALA A 155 0.45 8.41 10.19
N LEU A 156 -0.30 8.80 11.23
CA LEU A 156 -1.30 9.87 11.12
C LEU A 156 -0.68 11.17 10.61
N ALA A 157 0.42 11.63 11.21
CA ALA A 157 1.11 12.83 10.78
C ALA A 157 1.64 12.73 9.34
N LEU A 158 2.18 11.56 8.96
CA LEU A 158 2.65 11.31 7.59
C LEU A 158 1.52 11.48 6.57
N TYR A 159 0.39 10.80 6.78
CA TYR A 159 -0.71 10.81 5.82
C TYR A 159 -1.45 12.16 5.79
N GLU A 160 -1.64 12.80 6.93
CA GLU A 160 -2.23 14.15 7.01
C GLU A 160 -1.39 15.19 6.26
N GLN A 161 -0.06 15.12 6.37
CA GLN A 161 0.84 15.99 5.61
C GLN A 161 0.72 15.78 4.09
N LEU A 162 0.32 14.58 3.65
CA LEU A 162 0.08 14.23 2.25
C LEU A 162 -1.36 14.49 1.80
N GLY A 163 -2.17 15.17 2.63
CA GLY A 163 -3.53 15.58 2.28
C GLY A 163 -4.61 14.53 2.55
N PHE A 164 -4.28 13.42 3.21
CA PHE A 164 -5.30 12.48 3.67
C PHE A 164 -6.07 13.07 4.85
N CYS A 165 -7.39 12.92 4.84
CA CYS A 165 -8.27 13.34 5.94
C CYS A 165 -8.80 12.13 6.71
N ARG A 166 -9.00 12.29 8.03
CA ARG A 166 -9.69 11.31 8.86
C ARG A 166 -11.16 11.25 8.45
N TYR A 167 -11.55 10.17 7.78
CA TYR A 167 -12.88 9.99 7.23
C TYR A 167 -13.83 9.29 8.22
N LYS A 168 -13.35 8.23 8.89
CA LYS A 168 -14.17 7.44 9.82
C LYS A 168 -13.32 6.83 10.93
N ARG A 169 -13.88 6.75 12.15
CA ARG A 169 -13.32 5.93 13.24
C ARG A 169 -13.95 4.54 13.21
N LEU A 170 -13.12 3.51 13.28
CA LEU A 170 -13.51 2.11 13.29
C LEU A 170 -13.20 1.54 14.69
N LEU A 171 -14.23 1.15 15.43
CA LEU A 171 -14.09 0.65 16.79
C LEU A 171 -13.53 -0.77 16.80
N ARG A 172 -12.51 -1.03 17.64
CA ARG A 172 -11.87 -2.34 17.82
C ARG A 172 -11.51 -3.02 16.49
N TYR A 173 -10.91 -2.24 15.59
CA TYR A 173 -10.64 -2.68 14.22
C TYR A 173 -9.51 -3.71 14.15
N TYR A 174 -8.42 -3.45 14.88
CA TYR A 174 -7.24 -4.32 14.92
C TYR A 174 -7.43 -5.47 15.91
N LEU A 175 -6.71 -6.58 15.70
CA LEU A 175 -6.78 -7.78 16.55
C LEU A 175 -6.43 -7.52 18.03
N ASN A 176 -5.59 -6.51 18.30
CA ASN A 176 -5.26 -6.05 19.66
C ASN A 176 -6.40 -5.24 20.33
N GLY A 177 -7.54 -5.06 19.66
CA GLY A 177 -8.68 -4.30 20.14
C GLY A 177 -8.54 -2.78 19.99
N VAL A 178 -7.45 -2.29 19.41
CA VAL A 178 -7.22 -0.86 19.17
C VAL A 178 -8.11 -0.39 18.01
N ASP A 179 -8.68 0.80 18.17
CA ASP A 179 -9.46 1.47 17.13
C ASP A 179 -8.56 1.89 15.97
N ALA A 180 -9.17 2.05 14.79
CA ALA A 180 -8.50 2.62 13.63
C ALA A 180 -9.16 3.93 13.19
N PHE A 181 -8.37 4.81 12.58
CA PHE A 181 -8.89 5.81 11.66
C PHE A 181 -8.80 5.27 10.24
N ARG A 182 -9.93 5.29 9.52
CA ARG A 182 -9.95 5.26 8.06
C ARG A 182 -9.61 6.66 7.55
N LEU A 183 -8.53 6.75 6.82
CA LEU A 183 -8.06 7.96 6.15
C LEU A 183 -8.46 7.90 4.68
N LYS A 184 -8.74 9.06 4.08
CA LYS A 184 -9.09 9.20 2.67
C LYS A 184 -8.42 10.40 2.02
N LEU A 185 -7.90 10.22 0.82
CA LEU A 185 -7.45 11.27 -0.09
C LEU A 185 -8.38 11.27 -1.31
N TRP A 186 -9.05 12.38 -1.58
CA TRP A 186 -9.87 12.54 -2.78
C TRP A 186 -9.01 13.09 -3.91
N LEU A 187 -9.00 12.42 -5.05
CA LEU A 187 -8.21 12.80 -6.21
C LEU A 187 -9.04 13.51 -7.28
N THR A 188 -10.35 13.22 -7.33
CA THR A 188 -11.28 13.82 -8.28
C THR A 188 -12.52 14.39 -7.60
N PRO A 189 -13.17 15.43 -8.18
CA PRO A 189 -14.46 15.93 -7.68
C PRO A 189 -15.56 14.87 -7.68
N ARG A 190 -15.48 13.85 -8.55
CA ARG A 190 -16.46 12.76 -8.64
C ARG A 190 -16.48 11.92 -7.35
N ALA A 191 -15.32 11.70 -6.75
CA ALA A 191 -15.22 11.00 -5.46
C ALA A 191 -15.82 11.81 -4.30
N VAL A 192 -15.81 13.14 -4.40
CA VAL A 192 -16.41 14.03 -3.39
C VAL A 192 -17.93 14.07 -3.53
N ASN A 193 -18.42 14.13 -4.78
CA ASN A 193 -19.82 14.39 -5.10
C ASN A 193 -20.69 13.13 -5.21
N GLY A 194 -20.16 11.91 -5.06
CA GLY A 194 -20.95 10.67 -5.05
C GLY A 194 -21.96 10.52 -3.89
N TRP A 195 -22.20 11.61 -3.15
CA TRP A 195 -23.15 11.77 -2.05
C TRP A 195 -24.27 12.79 -2.36
N LEU A 196 -24.26 13.41 -3.55
CA LEU A 196 -25.30 14.32 -4.05
C LEU A 196 -26.04 13.68 -5.21
#